data_AF-A0A2U2RHK4-F1
#
_entry.id   AF-A0A2U2RHK4-F1
#
_cell.length_a   1.000
_cell.length_b   1.000
_cell.length_c   1.000
_cell.angle_alpha   90.00
_cell.angle_beta   90.00
_cell.angle_gamma   90.00
#
_symmetry.space_group_name_H-M   'P 1'
#
loop_
_entity.id
_entity.type
_entity.pdbx_description
1 polymer ?
#
loop_
_entity_poly.entity_id
_entity_poly.type
_entity_poly.pdbx_seq_one_letter_code
_entity_poly.pdbx_strand_id
1 'polypeptide(L)'
;MSETTIDASAQRVRRLRNRRDLLELDIRREVKRLYETGLSERKIARLVEVAQPTIHKMLEVASRDPELLDGFAGATPMEICQRYAAGEFDREQLVDELVRYPYTKEGTTDGYDWLSVDPPGTWSEVSAAIERGLIDEDVYVDVFNRRHGQ
;
A
#
# COMPACT_ATOMS: atom_id res chain seq x y z
N MET A 1 30.95 15.24 -0.31
CA MET A 1 29.63 14.67 0.02
C MET A 1 29.83 13.18 0.17
N SER A 2 29.65 12.65 1.37
CA SER A 2 29.96 11.25 1.68
C SER A 2 28.85 10.33 1.15
N GLU A 3 29.21 9.10 0.79
CA GLU A 3 28.30 8.06 0.26
C GLU A 3 27.05 7.86 1.15
N THR A 4 27.22 7.91 2.48
CA THR A 4 26.14 7.87 3.48
C THR A 4 25.13 9.02 3.35
N THR A 5 25.55 10.21 2.93
CA THR A 5 24.65 11.37 2.75
C THR A 5 23.81 11.23 1.48
N ILE A 6 24.36 10.60 0.44
CA ILE A 6 23.66 10.32 -0.82
C ILE A 6 22.58 9.26 -0.57
N ASP A 7 22.91 8.20 0.17
CA ASP A 7 21.96 7.14 0.53
C ASP A 7 20.79 7.67 1.39
N ALA A 8 21.09 8.46 2.43
CA ALA A 8 20.05 9.10 3.25
C ALA A 8 19.13 10.03 2.43
N SER A 9 19.68 10.75 1.45
CA SER A 9 18.90 11.61 0.55
C SER A 9 18.01 10.79 -0.38
N ALA A 10 18.52 9.69 -0.93
CA ALA A 10 17.74 8.76 -1.76
C ALA A 10 16.59 8.13 -0.96
N GLN A 11 16.86 7.67 0.27
CA GLN A 11 15.83 7.11 1.16
C GLN A 11 14.75 8.15 1.50
N ARG A 12 15.13 9.41 1.70
CA ARG A 12 14.17 10.52 1.89
C ARG A 12 13.29 10.72 0.67
N VAL A 13 13.85 10.70 -0.54
CA VAL A 13 13.06 10.80 -1.79
C VAL A 13 12.09 9.62 -1.94
N ARG A 14 12.53 8.38 -1.64
CA ARG A 14 11.65 7.20 -1.67
C ARG A 14 10.47 7.35 -0.72
N ARG A 15 10.71 7.78 0.52
CA ARG A 15 9.65 8.03 1.51
C ARG A 15 8.65 9.11 1.06
N LEU A 16 9.14 10.21 0.49
CA LEU A 16 8.26 11.27 -0.03
C LEU A 16 7.43 10.81 -1.22
N ARG A 17 8.01 10.04 -2.14
CA ARG A 17 7.28 9.44 -3.25
C ARG A 17 6.20 8.48 -2.74
N ASN A 18 6.55 7.58 -1.82
CA ASN A 18 5.61 6.66 -1.21
C ASN A 18 4.43 7.38 -0.55
N ARG A 19 4.71 8.43 0.22
CA ARG A 19 3.66 9.24 0.88
C ARG A 19 2.77 9.95 -0.13
N ARG A 20 3.33 10.46 -1.23
CA ARG A 20 2.54 11.04 -2.32
C ARG A 20 1.65 9.99 -2.98
N ASP A 21 2.19 8.81 -3.28
CA ASP A 21 1.46 7.75 -3.98
C ASP A 21 0.30 7.21 -3.11
N LEU A 22 0.50 7.09 -1.78
CA LEU A 22 -0.56 6.79 -0.80
C LEU A 22 -1.62 7.90 -0.76
N LEU A 23 -1.21 9.17 -0.72
CA LEU A 23 -2.16 10.28 -0.73
C LEU A 23 -3.00 10.32 -2.00
N GLU A 24 -2.39 10.05 -3.16
CA GLU A 24 -3.12 9.94 -4.43
C GLU A 24 -4.11 8.77 -4.43
N LEU A 25 -3.75 7.63 -3.84
CA LEU A 25 -4.65 6.48 -3.64
C LEU A 25 -5.83 6.85 -2.74
N ASP A 26 -5.58 7.50 -1.60
CA ASP A 26 -6.62 7.91 -0.67
C ASP A 26 -7.57 8.94 -1.29
N ILE A 27 -7.05 9.92 -2.05
CA ILE A 27 -7.87 10.86 -2.81
C ILE A 27 -8.80 10.12 -3.78
N ARG A 28 -8.29 9.12 -4.51
CA ARG A 28 -9.10 8.35 -5.46
C ARG A 28 -10.20 7.54 -4.76
N ARG A 29 -9.87 6.91 -3.62
CA ARG A 29 -10.86 6.20 -2.79
C ARG A 29 -11.94 7.16 -2.24
N GLU A 30 -11.58 8.36 -1.81
CA GLU A 30 -12.57 9.36 -1.38
C GLU A 30 -13.47 9.84 -2.52
N VAL A 31 -12.91 10.09 -3.71
CA VAL A 31 -13.69 10.45 -4.90
C VAL A 31 -14.66 9.33 -5.27
N LYS A 32 -14.23 8.07 -5.19
CA LYS A 32 -15.08 6.90 -5.41
C LYS A 32 -16.20 6.82 -4.38
N ARG A 33 -15.90 6.98 -3.08
CA ARG A 33 -16.93 7.03 -2.02
C ARG A 33 -17.96 8.13 -2.27
N LEU A 34 -17.54 9.34 -2.63
CA LEU A 34 -18.45 10.43 -2.98
C LEU A 34 -19.36 10.06 -4.16
N TYR A 35 -18.81 9.41 -5.19
CA TYR A 35 -19.59 8.94 -6.33
C TYR A 35 -20.62 7.87 -5.94
N GLU A 36 -20.24 6.93 -5.07
CA GLU A 36 -21.12 5.87 -4.58
C GLU A 36 -22.30 6.40 -3.72
N THR A 37 -22.22 7.63 -3.18
CA THR A 37 -23.38 8.29 -2.56
C THR A 37 -24.45 8.77 -3.56
N GLY A 38 -24.22 8.60 -4.86
CA GLY A 38 -25.14 9.00 -5.94
C GLY A 38 -24.87 10.39 -6.52
N LEU A 39 -23.76 11.05 -6.13
CA LEU A 39 -23.37 12.33 -6.71
C LEU A 39 -22.85 12.17 -8.14
N SER A 40 -23.23 13.09 -9.03
CA SER A 40 -22.67 13.13 -10.38
C SER A 40 -21.23 13.64 -10.39
N GLU A 41 -20.41 13.19 -11.36
CA GLU A 41 -19.02 13.66 -11.52
C GLU A 41 -18.92 15.19 -11.58
N ARG A 42 -19.87 15.86 -12.24
CA ARG A 42 -19.94 17.33 -12.29
C ARG A 42 -20.19 17.99 -10.93
N LYS A 43 -20.94 17.33 -10.04
CA LYS A 43 -21.16 17.82 -8.68
C LYS A 43 -19.92 17.59 -7.83
N ILE A 44 -19.30 16.42 -7.93
CA ILE A 44 -18.05 16.10 -7.23
C ILE A 44 -16.94 17.07 -7.65
N ALA A 45 -16.74 17.28 -8.96
CA ALA A 45 -15.73 18.20 -9.49
C ALA A 45 -15.86 19.61 -8.92
N ARG A 46 -17.09 20.11 -8.77
CA ARG A 46 -17.34 21.40 -8.13
C ARG A 46 -17.07 21.41 -6.63
N LEU A 47 -17.34 20.31 -5.92
CA LEU A 47 -17.11 20.21 -4.47
C LEU A 47 -15.63 20.13 -4.13
N VAL A 48 -14.82 19.46 -4.96
CA VAL A 48 -13.38 19.28 -4.75
C VAL A 48 -12.52 20.27 -5.55
N GLU A 49 -13.15 21.25 -6.20
CA GLU A 49 -12.49 22.36 -6.92
C GLU A 49 -11.55 21.92 -8.06
N VAL A 50 -11.94 20.89 -8.82
CA VAL A 50 -11.19 20.43 -10.01
C VAL A 50 -12.08 20.39 -11.25
N ALA A 51 -11.47 20.22 -12.42
CA ALA A 51 -12.21 20.01 -13.67
C ALA A 51 -12.90 18.62 -13.68
N GLN A 52 -14.11 18.52 -14.24
CA GLN A 52 -14.82 17.24 -14.33
C GLN A 52 -14.03 16.12 -15.05
N PRO A 53 -13.26 16.37 -16.11
CA PRO A 53 -12.40 15.35 -16.70
C PRO A 53 -11.36 14.77 -15.74
N THR A 54 -10.94 15.53 -14.72
CA THR A 54 -10.04 15.03 -13.66
C THR A 54 -10.75 14.00 -12.79
N ILE A 55 -12.00 14.26 -12.41
CA ILE A 55 -12.83 13.31 -11.65
C ILE A 55 -13.08 12.04 -12.44
N HIS A 56 -13.40 12.17 -13.73
CA HIS A 56 -13.61 11.02 -14.60
C HIS A 56 -12.40 10.08 -14.60
N LYS A 57 -11.19 10.63 -14.82
CA LYS A 57 -9.94 9.87 -14.77
C LYS A 57 -9.67 9.26 -13.40
N MET A 58 -9.93 10.01 -12.32
CA MET A 58 -9.78 9.49 -10.96
C MET A 58 -10.68 8.28 -10.72
N LEU A 59 -11.95 8.33 -11.16
CA LEU A 59 -12.89 7.22 -11.03
C LEU A 59 -12.51 6.01 -11.90
N GLU A 60 -12.03 6.25 -13.13
CA GLU A 60 -11.52 5.16 -13.99
C GLU A 60 -10.39 4.39 -13.30
N VAL A 61 -9.45 5.09 -12.66
CA VAL A 61 -8.37 4.46 -11.91
C VAL A 61 -8.88 3.85 -10.60
N ALA A 62 -9.70 4.57 -9.84
CA ALA A 62 -10.26 4.12 -8.55
C ALA A 62 -11.09 2.83 -8.66
N SER A 63 -11.68 2.56 -9.83
CA SER A 63 -12.39 1.31 -10.09
C SER A 63 -11.50 0.05 -9.97
N ARG A 64 -10.18 0.24 -10.08
CA ARG A 64 -9.15 -0.81 -10.01
C ARG A 64 -8.36 -0.79 -8.71
N ASP A 65 -8.46 0.29 -7.94
CA ASP A 65 -7.80 0.39 -6.65
C ASP A 65 -8.47 -0.59 -5.68
N PRO A 66 -7.69 -1.44 -4.99
CA PRO A 66 -8.22 -2.29 -3.94
C PRO A 66 -8.86 -1.45 -2.83
N GLU A 67 -9.98 -1.90 -2.27
CA GLU A 67 -10.55 -1.30 -1.06
C GLU A 67 -9.74 -1.68 0.17
N LEU A 68 -9.73 -0.81 1.19
CA LEU A 68 -9.16 -1.15 2.48
C LEU A 68 -9.82 -2.40 3.03
N LEU A 69 -9.01 -3.28 3.62
CA LEU A 69 -9.53 -4.44 4.31
C LEU A 69 -10.03 -4.00 5.69
N ASP A 70 -11.26 -4.39 6.05
CA ASP A 70 -11.86 -4.02 7.33
C ASP A 70 -10.96 -4.41 8.52
N GLY A 71 -10.61 -3.42 9.35
CA GLY A 71 -9.72 -3.61 10.50
C GLY A 71 -8.22 -3.60 10.17
N PHE A 72 -7.84 -3.16 8.98
CA PHE A 72 -6.45 -2.97 8.55
C PHE A 72 -6.23 -1.55 8.02
N ALA A 73 -5.00 -1.06 8.15
CA ALA A 73 -4.60 0.23 7.63
C ALA A 73 -4.48 0.22 6.09
N GLY A 74 -4.29 -0.94 5.46
CA GLY A 74 -4.08 -1.06 4.02
C GLY A 74 -4.87 -2.20 3.39
N ALA A 75 -5.03 -2.13 2.07
CA ALA A 75 -5.67 -3.19 1.30
C ALA A 75 -4.75 -4.39 1.01
N THR A 76 -3.43 -4.19 1.14
CA THR A 76 -2.42 -5.23 0.95
C THR A 76 -1.30 -5.10 2.00
N PRO A 77 -0.50 -6.15 2.26
CA PRO A 77 0.66 -6.07 3.14
C PRO A 77 1.67 -4.97 2.74
N MET A 78 1.87 -4.78 1.43
CA MET A 78 2.68 -3.66 0.91
C MET A 78 2.10 -2.32 1.35
N GLU A 79 0.80 -2.10 1.16
CA GLU A 79 0.16 -0.84 1.55
C GLU A 79 0.27 -0.59 3.07
N ILE A 80 0.08 -1.63 3.89
CA ILE A 80 0.27 -1.56 5.35
C ILE A 80 1.71 -1.11 5.66
N CYS A 81 2.73 -1.74 5.06
CA CYS A 81 4.13 -1.35 5.24
C CYS A 81 4.42 0.08 4.77
N GLN A 82 3.81 0.50 3.65
CA GLN A 82 3.95 1.85 3.13
C GLN A 82 3.41 2.92 4.09
N ARG A 83 2.25 2.66 4.72
CA ARG A 83 1.63 3.57 5.70
C ARG A 83 2.40 3.63 7.01
N TYR A 84 2.92 2.50 7.48
CA TYR A 84 3.88 2.47 8.59
C TYR A 84 5.12 3.34 8.29
N ALA A 85 5.72 3.17 7.11
CA ALA A 85 6.88 3.97 6.69
C ALA A 85 6.56 5.48 6.54
N ALA A 86 5.28 5.83 6.34
CA ALA A 86 4.78 7.20 6.34
C ALA A 86 4.54 7.77 7.75
N GLY A 87 4.63 6.94 8.79
CA GLY A 87 4.44 7.28 10.19
C GLY A 87 2.98 7.36 10.63
N GLU A 88 2.07 6.66 9.94
CA GLU A 88 0.63 6.66 10.27
C GLU A 88 0.32 5.87 11.55
N PHE A 89 1.13 4.85 11.86
CA PHE A 89 1.02 4.01 13.05
C PHE A 89 2.39 3.45 13.44
N ASP A 90 2.47 2.81 14.61
CA ASP A 90 3.72 2.32 15.18
C ASP A 90 4.06 0.86 14.79
N ARG A 91 5.20 0.38 15.28
CA ARG A 91 5.69 -0.99 15.00
C ARG A 91 4.79 -2.06 15.61
N GLU A 92 4.18 -1.79 16.76
CA GLU A 92 3.32 -2.77 17.43
C GLU A 92 2.07 -3.05 16.59
N GLN A 93 1.41 -1.98 16.12
CA GLN A 93 0.27 -2.09 15.20
C GLN A 93 0.68 -2.72 13.87
N LEU A 94 1.85 -2.38 13.32
CA LEU A 94 2.36 -3.02 12.08
C LEU A 94 2.45 -4.54 12.22
N VAL A 95 3.11 -5.01 13.29
CA VAL A 95 3.31 -6.44 13.50
C VAL A 95 1.97 -7.13 13.73
N ASP A 96 1.07 -6.54 14.52
CA ASP A 96 -0.27 -7.08 14.74
C ASP A 96 -1.08 -7.20 13.43
N GLU A 97 -1.10 -6.16 12.61
CA GLU A 97 -1.79 -6.18 11.32
C GLU A 97 -1.19 -7.23 10.37
N LEU A 98 0.14 -7.26 10.18
CA LEU A 98 0.77 -8.25 9.32
C LEU A 98 0.59 -9.69 9.85
N VAL A 99 0.56 -9.90 11.16
CA VAL A 99 0.26 -11.23 11.74
C VAL A 99 -1.17 -11.65 11.47
N ARG A 100 -2.15 -10.75 11.59
CA ARG A 100 -3.58 -11.07 11.36
C ARG A 100 -3.98 -11.06 9.89
N TYR A 101 -3.15 -10.50 9.01
CA TYR A 101 -3.50 -10.31 7.60
C TYR A 101 -3.86 -11.65 6.92
N PRO A 102 -4.99 -11.71 6.20
CA PRO A 102 -5.43 -12.92 5.51
C PRO A 102 -4.69 -13.07 4.18
N TYR A 103 -3.42 -13.48 4.23
CA TYR A 103 -2.58 -13.58 3.02
C TYR A 103 -3.19 -14.48 1.96
N THR A 104 -3.16 -13.98 0.72
CA THR A 104 -3.46 -14.77 -0.47
C THR A 104 -2.41 -15.87 -0.58
N LYS A 105 -2.84 -17.09 -0.93
CA LYS A 105 -1.90 -18.17 -1.23
C LYS A 105 -1.07 -17.78 -2.44
N GLU A 106 0.25 -17.95 -2.35
CA GLU A 106 1.13 -17.83 -3.51
C GLU A 106 0.62 -18.73 -4.64
N GLY A 107 0.70 -18.25 -5.88
CA GLY A 107 0.35 -19.08 -7.02
C GLY A 107 1.26 -20.30 -7.02
N THR A 108 0.70 -21.51 -7.16
CA THR A 108 1.49 -22.71 -7.45
C THR A 108 2.10 -22.54 -8.84
N THR A 109 3.30 -21.99 -8.90
CA THR A 109 4.09 -21.96 -10.13
C THR A 109 4.65 -23.35 -10.35
N ASP A 110 4.34 -23.96 -11.48
CA ASP A 110 4.77 -25.30 -11.92
C ASP A 110 6.27 -25.36 -12.33
N GLY A 111 7.10 -24.57 -11.64
CA GLY A 111 8.56 -24.60 -11.74
C GLY A 111 9.16 -23.97 -13.01
N TYR A 112 8.34 -23.46 -13.93
CA TYR A 112 8.82 -22.89 -15.20
C TYR A 112 8.50 -21.40 -15.43
N ASP A 113 7.72 -20.74 -14.57
CA ASP A 113 7.34 -19.34 -14.75
C ASP A 113 8.02 -18.41 -13.75
N TRP A 114 9.33 -18.24 -13.91
CA TRP A 114 10.19 -17.30 -13.18
C TRP A 114 9.77 -15.82 -13.36
N LEU A 115 8.75 -15.56 -14.19
CA LEU A 115 8.19 -14.26 -14.52
C LEU A 115 6.81 -14.01 -13.87
N SER A 116 6.27 -14.98 -13.12
CA SER A 116 4.98 -14.81 -12.48
C SER A 116 5.08 -13.79 -11.35
N VAL A 117 4.46 -12.62 -11.53
CA VAL A 117 4.29 -11.62 -10.48
C VAL A 117 3.20 -12.14 -9.55
N ASP A 118 3.54 -12.36 -8.29
CA ASP A 118 2.59 -12.80 -7.29
C ASP A 118 1.35 -11.89 -7.25
N PRO A 119 0.14 -12.47 -7.08
CA PRO A 119 -1.06 -11.67 -6.94
C PRO A 119 -0.96 -10.77 -5.69
N PRO A 120 -1.65 -9.61 -5.67
CA PRO A 120 -1.67 -8.77 -4.48
C PRO A 120 -2.13 -9.52 -3.23
N GLY A 121 -1.54 -9.16 -2.08
CA GLY A 121 -1.88 -9.75 -0.79
C GLY A 121 -1.12 -11.01 -0.41
N THR A 122 -0.10 -11.42 -1.18
CA THR A 122 0.81 -12.53 -0.83
C THR A 122 1.86 -12.14 0.20
N TRP A 123 2.51 -13.13 0.80
CA TRP A 123 3.61 -12.91 1.75
C TRP A 123 4.83 -12.25 1.10
N SER A 124 5.05 -12.47 -0.20
CA SER A 124 6.14 -11.85 -0.96
C SER A 124 6.09 -10.31 -0.95
N GLU A 125 4.94 -9.69 -0.71
CA GLU A 125 4.86 -8.25 -0.47
C GLU A 125 5.60 -7.82 0.80
N VAL A 126 5.60 -8.62 1.88
CA VAL A 126 6.36 -8.31 3.10
C VAL A 126 7.86 -8.36 2.82
N SER A 127 8.31 -9.36 2.06
CA SER A 127 9.71 -9.45 1.61
C SER A 127 10.10 -8.26 0.74
N ALA A 128 9.27 -7.89 -0.24
CA ALA A 128 9.50 -6.73 -1.10
C ALA A 128 9.50 -5.40 -0.31
N ALA A 129 8.81 -5.32 0.83
CA ALA A 129 8.81 -4.13 1.68
C ALA A 129 10.18 -3.91 2.35
N ILE A 130 10.92 -4.97 2.69
CA ILE A 130 12.31 -4.88 3.16
C ILE A 130 13.22 -4.35 2.06
N GLU A 131 13.14 -4.92 0.85
CA GLU A 131 13.95 -4.48 -0.31
C GLU A 131 13.72 -3.01 -0.65
N ARG A 132 12.51 -2.51 -0.39
CA ARG A 132 12.12 -1.11 -0.57
C ARG A 132 12.50 -0.21 0.62
N GLY A 133 12.99 -0.79 1.72
CA GLY A 133 13.36 -0.08 2.95
C GLY A 133 12.17 0.53 3.68
N LEU A 134 10.99 -0.09 3.57
CA LEU A 134 9.76 0.33 4.25
C LEU A 134 9.69 -0.24 5.68
N ILE A 135 10.23 -1.44 5.86
CA ILE A 135 10.36 -2.15 7.13
C ILE A 135 11.78 -2.72 7.26
N ASP A 136 12.21 -3.01 8.48
CA ASP A 136 13.46 -3.71 8.75
C ASP A 136 13.29 -5.24 8.77
N GLU A 137 14.41 -5.95 8.74
CA GLU A 137 14.43 -7.42 8.80
C GLU A 137 13.89 -7.95 10.14
N ASP A 138 14.06 -7.20 11.23
CA ASP A 138 13.55 -7.56 12.56
C ASP A 138 12.02 -7.61 12.58
N VAL A 139 11.33 -6.69 11.90
CA VAL A 139 9.88 -6.74 11.70
C VAL A 139 9.49 -8.01 10.95
N TYR A 140 10.17 -8.34 9.86
CA TYR A 140 9.86 -9.55 9.09
C TYR A 140 9.99 -10.81 9.95
N VAL A 141 11.10 -10.94 10.68
CA VAL A 141 11.36 -12.08 11.57
C VAL A 141 10.31 -12.17 12.69
N ASP A 142 9.93 -11.05 13.31
CA ASP A 142 8.89 -11.00 14.35
C ASP A 142 7.53 -11.48 13.82
N VAL A 143 7.10 -10.97 12.66
CA VAL A 143 5.83 -11.40 12.02
C VAL A 143 5.89 -12.88 11.64
N PHE A 144 6.98 -13.32 11.00
CA PHE A 144 7.15 -14.71 10.58
C PHE A 144 7.08 -15.67 11.78
N ASN A 145 7.81 -15.37 12.85
CA ASN A 145 7.84 -16.19 14.06
C ASN A 145 6.48 -16.25 14.75
N ARG A 146 5.73 -15.14 14.82
CA ARG A 146 4.38 -15.15 15.41
C ARG A 146 3.37 -15.94 14.59
N ARG A 147 3.51 -15.95 13.25
CA ARG A 147 2.62 -16.69 12.36
C ARG A 147 2.91 -18.19 12.27
N HIS A 148 4.17 -18.60 12.42
CA HIS A 148 4.62 -19.98 12.20
C HIS A 148 5.17 -20.68 13.45
N GLY A 149 5.38 -19.96 14.55
CA GLY A 149 5.91 -20.48 15.81
C GLY A 149 4.85 -20.97 16.80
N GLN A 150 3.60 -21.16 16.36
CA GLN A 150 2.52 -21.77 17.16
C GLN A 150 2.12 -23.14 16.61
#